data_AF-A0A972XTY4-F1
#
_entry.id   AF-A0A972XTY4-F1
#
_cell.length_a   1.000
_cell.length_b   1.000
_cell.length_c   1.000
_cell.angle_alpha   90.00
_cell.angle_beta   90.00
_cell.angle_gamma   90.00
#
_symmetry.space_group_name_H-M   'P 1'
#
loop_
_entity.id
_entity.type
_entity.pdbx_description
1 polymer ?
#
loop_
_entity_poly.entity_id
_entity_poly.type
_entity_poly.pdbx_seq_one_letter_code
_entity_poly.pdbx_strand_id
1 'polypeptide(L)'
;MKQHFDALEIRDPAEREAAQLAALPGLIAHAQQHSPAAAHTLAGIKPANVNSWAALASLPVTRKHALLERQLATRPADSFGGFAAVVRGRKMPRIFASPGPIYEP
;
A
#
# COMPACT_ATOMS: atom_id res chain seq x y z
N MET A 1 26.99 -18.29 -10.55
CA MET A 1 25.91 -17.34 -10.16
C MET A 1 24.59 -18.07 -10.29
N LYS A 2 23.67 -17.96 -9.31
CA LYS A 2 22.29 -18.41 -9.54
C LYS A 2 21.66 -17.49 -10.59
N GLN A 3 20.97 -18.06 -11.57
CA GLN A 3 20.25 -17.28 -12.59
C GLN A 3 19.07 -16.50 -12.01
N HIS A 4 18.55 -16.94 -10.85
CA HIS A 4 17.40 -16.37 -10.16
C HIS A 4 17.68 -16.18 -8.67
N PHE A 5 17.10 -15.15 -8.06
CA PHE A 5 17.25 -14.89 -6.62
C PHE A 5 16.53 -15.95 -5.77
N ASP A 6 15.28 -16.25 -6.11
CA ASP A 6 14.43 -17.23 -5.43
C ASP A 6 13.48 -17.98 -6.39
N ALA A 7 12.63 -18.86 -5.83
CA ALA A 7 11.67 -19.63 -6.61
C ALA A 7 10.46 -18.81 -7.11
N LEU A 8 10.19 -17.63 -6.53
CA LEU A 8 9.07 -16.77 -6.93
C LEU A 8 9.30 -16.12 -8.29
N GLU A 9 10.56 -15.98 -8.72
CA GLU A 9 10.93 -15.46 -10.04
C GLU A 9 10.50 -16.39 -11.18
N ILE A 10 10.50 -17.71 -10.95
CA ILE A 10 10.29 -18.73 -11.99
C ILE A 10 9.01 -19.54 -11.82
N ARG A 11 8.21 -19.28 -10.78
CA ARG A 11 6.95 -19.99 -10.55
C ARG A 11 5.97 -19.81 -11.70
N ASP A 12 5.12 -20.82 -11.86
CA ASP A 12 4.09 -20.85 -12.88
C ASP A 12 3.18 -19.60 -12.78
N PRO A 13 2.79 -18.97 -13.91
CA PRO A 13 1.92 -17.80 -13.88
C PRO A 13 0.59 -18.02 -13.16
N ALA A 14 -0.04 -19.19 -13.27
CA ALA A 14 -1.30 -19.49 -12.62
C ALA A 14 -1.12 -19.63 -11.10
N GLU A 15 -0.04 -20.28 -10.65
CA GLU A 15 0.31 -20.34 -9.22
C GLU A 15 0.56 -18.95 -8.62
N ARG A 16 1.26 -18.09 -9.37
CA ARG A 16 1.50 -16.70 -8.98
C ARG A 16 0.21 -15.90 -8.84
N GLU A 17 -0.68 -16.01 -9.83
CA GLU A 17 -1.98 -15.32 -9.80
C GLU A 17 -2.82 -15.79 -8.61
N ALA A 18 -2.97 -17.11 -8.42
CA ALA A 18 -3.74 -17.66 -7.31
C ALA A 18 -3.21 -17.17 -5.96
N ALA A 19 -1.88 -17.16 -5.77
CA ALA A 19 -1.26 -16.66 -4.55
C ALA A 19 -1.50 -15.14 -4.35
N GLN A 20 -1.43 -14.33 -5.41
CA GLN A 20 -1.67 -12.89 -5.33
C GLN A 20 -3.14 -12.58 -4.98
N LEU A 21 -4.09 -13.22 -5.65
CA LEU A 21 -5.52 -13.03 -5.40
C LEU A 21 -5.94 -13.53 -4.02
N ALA A 22 -5.31 -14.60 -3.50
CA ALA A 22 -5.51 -15.07 -2.13
C ALA A 22 -4.96 -14.10 -1.07
N ALA A 23 -3.82 -13.43 -1.35
CA ALA A 23 -3.22 -12.47 -0.44
C ALA A 23 -3.93 -11.10 -0.42
N LEU A 24 -4.63 -10.76 -1.51
CA LEU A 24 -5.18 -9.41 -1.73
C LEU A 24 -6.18 -8.96 -0.64
N PRO A 25 -7.17 -9.76 -0.20
CA PRO A 25 -8.05 -9.38 0.91
C PRO A 25 -7.30 -9.02 2.19
N GLY A 26 -6.24 -9.78 2.51
CA GLY A 26 -5.41 -9.54 3.69
C GLY A 26 -4.65 -8.22 3.59
N LEU A 27 -4.11 -7.90 2.42
CA LEU A 27 -3.43 -6.63 2.17
C LEU A 27 -4.37 -5.43 2.31
N ILE A 28 -5.58 -5.51 1.74
CA ILE A 28 -6.59 -4.45 1.83
C ILE A 28 -7.02 -4.23 3.29
N ALA A 29 -7.27 -5.31 4.04
CA ALA A 29 -7.60 -5.24 5.45
C ALA A 29 -6.47 -4.60 6.28
N HIS A 30 -5.23 -5.03 6.06
CA HIS A 30 -4.06 -4.44 6.72
C HIS A 30 -3.95 -2.94 6.42
N ALA A 31 -4.15 -2.52 5.17
CA ALA A 31 -4.12 -1.11 4.80
C ALA A 31 -5.21 -0.31 5.54
N GLN A 32 -6.46 -0.78 5.53
CA GLN A 32 -7.56 -0.13 6.26
C GLN A 32 -7.30 -0.03 7.77
N GLN A 33 -6.65 -1.03 8.37
CA GLN A 33 -6.41 -1.07 9.82
C GLN A 33 -5.23 -0.20 10.27
N HIS A 34 -4.18 -0.11 9.45
CA HIS A 34 -2.91 0.47 9.87
C HIS A 34 -2.57 1.80 9.20
N SER A 35 -3.31 2.22 8.17
CA SER A 35 -3.12 3.50 7.49
C SER A 35 -4.40 4.34 7.58
N PRO A 36 -4.40 5.47 8.32
CA PRO A 36 -5.53 6.40 8.34
C PRO A 36 -5.95 6.91 6.95
N ALA A 37 -5.00 7.07 6.04
CA ALA A 37 -5.30 7.47 4.67
C ALA A 37 -6.01 6.36 3.88
N ALA A 38 -5.52 5.12 3.96
CA ALA A 38 -6.17 3.98 3.32
C ALA A 38 -7.54 3.67 3.94
N ALA A 39 -7.69 3.80 5.26
CA ALA A 39 -8.99 3.66 5.95
C ALA A 39 -10.05 4.60 5.38
N HIS A 40 -9.66 5.85 5.12
CA HIS A 40 -10.53 6.85 4.49
C HIS A 40 -10.80 6.54 3.02
N THR A 41 -9.76 6.29 2.23
CA THR A 41 -9.88 6.04 0.78
C THR A 41 -10.67 4.76 0.48
N LEU A 42 -10.53 3.73 1.31
CA LEU A 42 -11.19 2.44 1.15
C LEU A 42 -12.45 2.32 2.03
N ALA A 43 -12.99 3.43 2.51
CA ALA A 43 -14.19 3.41 3.35
C ALA A 43 -15.36 2.72 2.61
N GLY A 44 -16.05 1.81 3.31
CA GLY A 44 -17.15 1.03 2.75
C GLY A 44 -16.74 -0.19 1.90
N ILE A 45 -15.46 -0.34 1.56
CA ILE A 45 -14.94 -1.54 0.89
C ILE A 45 -14.81 -2.68 1.90
N LYS A 46 -15.39 -3.84 1.58
CA LYS A 46 -15.20 -5.09 2.33
C LYS A 46 -13.98 -5.84 1.76
N PRO A 47 -12.87 -5.99 2.52
CA PRO A 47 -11.65 -6.61 1.99
C PRO A 47 -11.85 -8.02 1.45
N ALA A 48 -12.69 -8.82 2.11
CA ALA A 48 -13.02 -10.19 1.69
C ALA A 48 -13.61 -10.29 0.28
N ASN A 49 -14.19 -9.20 -0.24
CA ASN A 49 -14.77 -9.15 -1.59
C ASN A 49 -13.73 -8.76 -2.66
N VAL A 50 -12.51 -8.37 -2.27
CA VAL A 50 -11.44 -7.96 -3.19
C VAL A 50 -10.49 -9.13 -3.41
N ASN A 51 -10.96 -10.16 -4.11
CA ASN A 51 -10.26 -11.42 -4.36
C ASN A 51 -10.13 -11.76 -5.87
N SER A 52 -10.34 -10.77 -6.73
CA SER A 52 -10.23 -10.91 -8.19
C SER A 52 -9.65 -9.64 -8.81
N TRP A 53 -9.13 -9.75 -10.05
CA TRP A 53 -8.64 -8.59 -10.80
C TRP A 53 -9.71 -7.53 -11.04
N ALA A 54 -10.95 -7.96 -11.32
CA ALA A 54 -12.07 -7.03 -11.51
C ALA A 54 -12.40 -6.27 -10.22
N ALA A 55 -12.41 -6.95 -9.06
CA ALA A 55 -12.63 -6.30 -7.78
C ALA A 55 -11.48 -5.35 -7.41
N LEU A 56 -10.23 -5.73 -7.68
CA LEU A 56 -9.07 -4.85 -7.51
C LEU A 56 -9.18 -3.59 -8.36
N ALA A 57 -9.55 -3.73 -9.64
CA ALA A 57 -9.69 -2.63 -10.57
C ALA A 57 -10.81 -1.64 -10.19
N SER A 58 -11.79 -2.08 -9.39
CA SER A 58 -12.86 -1.20 -8.88
C SER A 58 -12.42 -0.29 -7.73
N LEU A 59 -11.26 -0.52 -7.13
CA LEU A 59 -10.78 0.28 -6.01
C LEU A 59 -10.36 1.68 -6.46
N PRO A 60 -10.56 2.70 -5.62
CA PRO A 60 -10.13 4.06 -5.92
C PRO A 60 -8.61 4.15 -6.07
N VAL A 61 -8.17 4.86 -7.11
CA VAL A 61 -6.75 5.09 -7.40
C VAL A 61 -6.24 6.29 -6.60
N THR A 62 -5.20 6.08 -5.79
CA THR A 62 -4.49 7.18 -5.12
C THR A 62 -3.64 7.95 -6.13
N ARG A 63 -3.96 9.22 -6.38
CA ARG A 63 -3.21 10.08 -7.30
C ARG A 63 -2.07 10.80 -6.58
N LYS A 64 -0.99 11.07 -7.32
CA LYS A 64 0.23 11.72 -6.77
C LYS A 64 -0.05 13.11 -6.16
N HIS A 65 -0.89 13.92 -6.79
CA HIS A 65 -1.23 15.25 -6.24
C HIS A 65 -2.02 15.13 -4.93
N ALA A 66 -3.00 14.23 -4.87
CA ALA A 66 -3.79 13.99 -3.66
C ALA A 66 -2.94 13.48 -2.48
N LEU A 67 -1.90 12.68 -2.76
CA LEU A 67 -0.90 12.29 -1.77
C LEU A 67 -0.17 13.52 -1.19
N LEU A 68 0.35 14.40 -2.05
CA LEU A 68 1.04 15.61 -1.63
C LEU A 68 0.12 16.58 -0.87
N GLU A 69 -1.08 16.85 -1.39
CA GLU A 69 -2.07 17.71 -0.76
C GLU A 69 -2.42 17.21 0.65
N ARG A 70 -2.61 15.90 0.81
CA ARG A 70 -2.89 15.32 2.12
C ARG A 70 -1.70 15.44 3.07
N GLN A 71 -0.48 15.17 2.61
CA GLN A 71 0.72 15.37 3.43
C GLN A 71 0.89 16.83 3.87
N LEU A 72 0.57 17.80 3.00
CA LEU A 72 0.64 19.22 3.35
C LEU A 72 -0.45 19.60 4.35
N ALA A 73 -1.68 19.12 4.16
CA ALA A 73 -2.81 19.43 5.03
C ALA A 73 -2.68 18.84 6.45
N THR A 74 -1.99 17.71 6.60
CA THR A 74 -1.81 17.05 7.92
C THR A 74 -0.51 17.44 8.63
N ARG A 75 0.37 18.22 8.00
CA ARG A 75 1.58 18.72 8.67
C ARG A 75 1.19 19.75 9.74
N PRO A 76 1.76 19.69 10.96
CA PRO A 76 2.94 18.92 11.41
C PRO A 76 2.64 17.57 12.09
N ALA A 77 1.37 17.20 12.25
CA ALA A 77 0.97 16.03 13.03
C ALA A 77 1.51 14.71 12.43
N ASP A 78 1.36 14.57 11.11
CA ASP A 78 1.86 13.42 10.36
C ASP A 78 2.44 13.86 9.01
N SER A 79 3.75 13.69 8.89
CA SER A 79 4.51 13.97 7.67
C SER A 79 4.14 13.05 6.50
N PHE A 80 3.58 11.87 6.78
CA PHE A 80 3.20 10.87 5.77
C PHE A 80 1.74 10.98 5.34
N GLY A 81 0.97 11.94 5.85
CA GLY A 81 -0.42 12.14 5.40
C GLY A 81 -1.38 11.02 5.81
N GLY A 82 -1.01 10.19 6.78
CA GLY A 82 -1.73 8.98 7.18
C GLY A 82 -1.45 7.76 6.29
N PHE A 83 -0.54 7.84 5.32
CA PHE A 83 -0.27 6.72 4.40
C PHE A 83 0.70 5.67 4.96
N ALA A 84 1.60 6.06 5.87
CA ALA A 84 2.53 5.11 6.47
C ALA A 84 1.83 4.21 7.50
N ALA A 85 1.91 2.89 7.31
CA ALA A 85 1.43 1.90 8.30
C ALA A 85 2.38 1.74 9.49
N VAL A 86 3.64 2.15 9.32
CA VAL A 86 4.67 2.20 10.36
C VAL A 86 5.21 3.63 10.35
N VAL A 87 4.89 4.40 11.39
CA VAL A 87 5.06 5.86 11.32
C VAL A 87 6.35 6.34 11.97
N ARG A 88 6.80 5.74 13.08
CA ARG A 88 7.99 6.20 13.85
C ARG A 88 8.66 5.06 14.63
N GLY A 89 9.91 5.28 15.03
CA GLY A 89 10.65 4.42 15.96
C GLY A 89 11.56 3.39 15.29
N ARG A 90 12.07 2.43 16.08
CA ARG A 90 13.11 1.46 15.64
C ARG A 90 12.74 0.65 14.38
N LYS A 91 11.45 0.55 14.06
CA LYS A 91 10.93 -0.16 12.88
C LYS A 91 10.98 0.66 11.58
N MET A 92 11.26 1.96 11.66
CA MET A 92 11.37 2.86 10.50
C MET A 92 12.64 3.72 10.64
N PRO A 93 13.83 3.15 10.38
CA PRO A 93 15.12 3.82 10.61
C PRO A 93 15.47 4.84 9.53
N ARG A 94 14.73 4.89 8.42
CA ARG A 94 14.97 5.76 7.27
C ARG A 94 13.67 6.46 6.89
N ILE A 95 13.81 7.65 6.30
CA ILE A 95 12.73 8.38 5.65
C ILE A 95 13.27 8.82 4.31
N PHE A 96 12.51 8.54 3.26
CA PHE A 96 12.83 8.94 1.90
C PHE A 96 12.04 10.19 1.53
N ALA A 97 12.63 11.03 0.66
CA ALA A 97 12.01 12.24 0.17
C ALA A 97 12.10 12.28 -1.36
N SER A 98 10.95 12.21 -2.02
CA SER A 98 10.86 12.36 -3.47
C SER A 98 10.98 13.84 -3.88
N PRO A 99 11.44 14.15 -5.11
CA PRO A 99 11.33 15.49 -5.67
C PRO A 99 9.86 15.95 -5.68
N GLY A 100 9.55 17.04 -4.96
CA GLY A 100 8.18 17.55 -4.77
C GLY A 100 7.59 17.29 -3.37
N PRO A 101 8.25 17.81 -2.32
CA PRO A 101 8.36 17.28 -0.92
C PRO A 101 7.36 16.20 -0.44
N ILE A 102 7.35 15.02 -1.07
CA ILE A 102 6.62 13.84 -0.59
C ILE A 102 7.56 13.01 0.30
N TYR A 103 7.09 12.66 1.50
CA TYR A 103 7.80 11.78 2.43
C TYR A 103 7.25 10.35 2.40
N GLU A 104 8.15 9.37 2.45
CA GLU A 104 7.85 7.94 2.42
C GLU A 104 8.74 7.19 3.44
N PRO A 105 8.22 6.15 4.12
CA PRO A 105 8.98 5.36 5.09
C PRO A 105 10.07 4.49 4.45
#